data_AF-D3D9Y0-F1
#
_entry.id   AF-D3D9Y0-F1
#
_cell.length_a   1.000
_cell.length_b   1.000
_cell.length_c   1.000
_cell.angle_alpha   90.00
_cell.angle_beta   90.00
_cell.angle_gamma   90.00
#
_symmetry.space_group_name_H-M   'P 1'
#
loop_
_entity.id
_entity.type
_entity.pdbx_description
1 polymer ?
#
loop_
_entity_poly.entity_id
_entity_poly.type
_entity_poly.pdbx_seq_one_letter_code
_entity_poly.pdbx_strand_id
1 'polypeptide(L)'
;MALVPTPTARDGGGRGAGNPDYFRHRGVGPTLVDVAVYELLPTPRATDGTHGGPNSRGTAGDPALPAAVQPDRYGRYAPALDRWATILRRPAPDPTEPGRTGRPRLAAPFVEWLMGLPAGWVTATPGLTRNAQLTALGNGVIPQQAAAALTSLLADPPPALIAALERP
;
A
#
# COMPACT_ATOMS: atom_id res chain seq x y z
N MET A 1 -3.53 12.48 28.67
CA MET A 1 -3.32 13.73 27.92
C MET A 1 -1.86 14.11 28.08
N ALA A 2 -1.05 13.98 27.03
CA ALA A 2 0.36 14.37 27.08
C ALA A 2 0.45 15.89 26.89
N LEU A 3 1.11 16.59 27.81
CA LEU A 3 1.33 18.03 27.72
C LEU A 3 2.38 18.28 26.62
N VAL A 4 2.09 19.23 25.72
CA VAL A 4 3.05 19.65 24.69
C VAL A 4 4.30 20.22 25.39
N PRO A 5 5.53 19.85 24.97
CA PRO A 5 6.75 20.30 25.64
C PRO A 5 6.90 21.82 25.64
N THR A 6 7.54 22.36 26.67
CA THR A 6 7.75 23.81 26.83
C THR A 6 8.66 24.35 25.70
N PRO A 7 8.32 25.49 25.08
CA PRO A 7 9.20 26.15 24.11
C PRO A 7 10.62 26.34 24.65
N THR A 8 11.62 26.17 23.80
CA THR A 8 13.03 26.38 24.13
C THR A 8 13.66 27.41 23.19
N ALA A 9 14.76 28.05 23.60
CA ALA A 9 15.48 29.02 22.76
C ALA A 9 15.95 28.46 21.40
N ARG A 10 16.00 27.13 21.26
CA ARG A 10 16.35 26.45 20.01
C ARG A 10 15.27 26.60 18.92
N ASP A 11 14.02 26.88 19.30
CA ASP A 11 12.89 27.05 18.38
C ASP A 11 13.07 28.26 17.43
N GLY A 12 13.80 29.29 17.85
CA GLY A 12 14.05 30.50 17.04
C GLY A 12 15.21 30.40 16.04
N GLY A 13 15.95 29.29 16.04
CA GLY A 13 17.24 29.18 15.34
C GLY A 13 17.19 28.82 13.85
N GLY A 14 15.99 28.72 13.24
CA GLY A 14 15.82 28.40 11.82
C GLY A 14 16.34 27.02 11.39
N ARG A 15 16.72 26.16 12.34
CA ARG A 15 17.06 24.76 12.07
C ARG A 15 15.75 23.99 12.00
N GLY A 16 15.43 23.46 10.82
CA GLY A 16 14.20 22.69 10.59
C GLY A 16 14.02 21.52 11.55
N ALA A 17 12.80 20.98 11.61
CA ALA A 17 12.44 19.87 12.51
C ALA A 17 13.33 18.64 12.28
N GLY A 18 13.82 18.04 13.36
CA GLY A 18 14.45 16.73 13.36
C GLY A 18 13.53 15.67 13.95
N ASN A 19 13.82 14.40 13.68
CA ASN A 19 13.04 13.30 14.22
C ASN A 19 13.09 13.31 15.76
N PRO A 20 11.96 13.39 16.49
CA PRO A 20 11.95 13.45 17.95
C PRO A 20 12.55 12.20 18.61
N ASP A 21 12.44 11.02 18.00
CA ASP A 21 13.07 9.79 18.52
C ASP A 21 14.59 9.84 18.43
N TYR A 22 15.12 10.46 17.37
CA TYR A 22 16.56 10.67 17.22
C TYR A 22 17.15 11.51 18.38
N PHE A 23 16.41 12.50 18.89
CA PHE A 23 16.85 13.34 20.01
C PHE A 23 16.69 12.65 21.36
N ARG A 24 15.59 11.91 21.57
CA ARG A 24 15.35 11.11 22.79
C ARG A 24 16.50 10.13 23.03
N HIS A 25 17.01 9.46 21.99
CA HIS A 25 18.15 8.54 22.09
C HIS A 25 19.48 9.20 22.46
N ARG A 26 19.62 10.52 22.31
CA ARG A 26 20.82 11.28 22.68
C ARG A 26 20.69 12.02 24.00
N GLY A 27 19.61 11.80 24.76
CA GLY A 27 19.36 12.49 26.03
C GLY A 27 19.04 13.97 25.87
N VAL A 28 18.65 14.40 24.67
CA VAL A 28 18.24 15.78 24.38
C VAL A 28 16.72 15.78 24.18
N GLY A 29 15.99 16.63 24.91
CA GLY A 29 14.54 16.74 24.76
C GLY A 29 14.15 17.26 23.36
N PRO A 30 13.08 16.73 22.75
CA PRO A 30 12.59 17.27 21.48
C PRO A 30 12.10 18.71 21.68
N THR A 31 12.33 19.56 20.68
CA THR A 31 11.84 20.94 20.67
C THR A 31 10.35 20.99 20.33
N LEU A 32 9.72 22.16 20.52
CA LEU A 32 8.33 22.34 20.12
C LEU A 32 8.13 22.09 18.62
N VAL A 33 9.10 22.54 17.81
CA VAL A 33 9.07 22.37 16.35
C VAL A 33 9.19 20.89 15.97
N ASP A 34 9.99 20.10 16.69
CA ASP A 34 10.12 18.65 16.45
C ASP A 34 8.82 17.90 16.76
N VAL A 35 8.14 18.26 17.86
CA VAL A 35 6.85 17.65 18.20
C VAL A 35 5.73 18.16 17.29
N ALA A 36 5.72 19.44 16.93
CA ALA A 36 4.67 20.03 16.10
C ALA A 36 4.67 19.51 14.65
N VAL A 37 5.82 19.09 14.10
CA VAL A 37 5.89 18.53 12.73
C VAL A 37 5.59 17.03 12.71
N TYR A 38 5.92 16.29 13.78
CA TYR A 38 5.79 14.83 13.82
C TYR A 38 4.57 14.32 14.58
N GLU A 39 4.07 15.04 15.59
CA GLU A 39 2.89 14.65 16.39
C GLU A 39 1.65 15.49 16.05
N LEU A 40 1.81 16.71 15.52
CA LEU A 40 0.70 17.56 15.09
C LEU A 40 0.66 17.68 13.56
N LEU A 41 -0.56 17.74 13.02
CA LEU A 41 -0.76 18.02 11.61
C LEU A 41 -0.29 19.46 11.31
N PRO A 42 0.37 19.73 10.16
CA PRO A 42 0.75 21.08 9.77
C PRO A 42 -0.48 21.97 9.62
N THR A 43 -0.30 23.29 9.78
CA THR A 43 -1.40 24.25 9.72
C THR A 43 -2.09 24.19 8.35
N PRO A 44 -3.42 23.98 8.29
CA PRO A 44 -4.15 23.98 7.03
C PRO A 44 -3.98 25.28 6.25
N ARG A 45 -3.62 25.18 4.97
CA ARG A 45 -3.53 26.30 4.03
C ARG A 45 -4.64 26.21 3.00
N ALA A 46 -5.06 27.36 2.47
CA ALA A 46 -6.03 27.42 1.37
C ALA A 46 -5.57 26.65 0.11
N THR A 47 -4.26 26.43 -0.05
CA THR A 47 -3.66 25.64 -1.14
C THR A 47 -3.75 24.12 -0.94
N ASP A 48 -4.13 23.65 0.25
CA ASP A 48 -4.31 22.22 0.55
C ASP A 48 -5.63 21.65 0.01
N GLY A 49 -6.44 22.46 -0.69
CA GLY A 49 -7.66 22.06 -1.37
C GLY A 49 -7.42 21.15 -2.59
N THR A 50 -8.37 21.10 -3.53
CA THR A 50 -8.56 20.13 -4.64
C THR A 50 -7.32 19.73 -5.47
N HIS A 51 -6.21 20.45 -5.38
CA HIS A 51 -4.96 20.20 -6.12
C HIS A 51 -3.75 19.81 -5.25
N GLY A 52 -3.90 19.63 -3.93
CA GLY A 52 -2.85 19.17 -3.03
C GLY A 52 -2.67 17.65 -3.08
N GLY A 53 -1.46 17.19 -3.44
CA GLY A 53 -1.14 15.76 -3.53
C GLY A 53 -0.17 15.27 -2.44
N PRO A 54 0.01 13.95 -2.27
CA PRO A 54 0.86 13.36 -1.22
C PRO A 54 2.35 13.73 -1.29
N ASN A 55 2.80 14.28 -2.43
CA ASN A 55 4.18 14.72 -2.66
C ASN A 55 4.31 16.24 -2.80
N SER A 56 3.27 17.01 -2.45
CA SER A 56 3.28 18.47 -2.53
C SER A 56 4.08 19.06 -1.37
N ARG A 57 5.01 19.97 -1.69
CA ARG A 57 5.75 20.77 -0.72
C ARG A 57 5.19 22.19 -0.64
N GLY A 58 5.13 22.76 0.55
CA GLY A 58 4.85 24.18 0.74
C GLY A 58 6.04 25.06 0.32
N THR A 59 5.77 26.36 0.14
CA THR A 59 6.75 27.38 -0.28
C THR A 59 7.97 27.51 0.64
N ALA A 60 7.87 27.07 1.89
CA ALA A 60 8.95 27.10 2.88
C ALA A 60 9.67 25.74 3.06
N GLY A 61 9.34 24.72 2.26
CA GLY A 61 9.92 23.37 2.35
C GLY A 61 9.18 22.41 3.28
N ASP A 62 8.21 22.90 4.06
CA ASP A 62 7.37 22.06 4.90
C ASP A 62 6.42 21.17 4.08
N PRO A 63 6.10 19.95 4.54
CA PRO A 63 5.09 19.12 3.90
C PRO A 63 3.72 19.83 3.92
N ALA A 64 3.00 19.79 2.79
CA ALA A 64 1.59 20.17 2.76
C ALA A 64 0.76 19.22 3.65
N LEU A 65 -0.41 19.66 4.12
CA LEU A 65 -1.30 18.80 4.93
C LEU A 65 -1.54 17.40 4.34
N PRO A 66 -1.84 17.26 3.02
CA PRO A 66 -2.03 15.95 2.39
C PRO A 66 -0.75 15.10 2.32
N ALA A 67 0.43 15.71 2.47
CA ALA A 67 1.70 15.01 2.56
C ALA A 67 2.07 14.64 4.01
N ALA A 68 1.56 15.37 4.99
CA ALA A 68 1.72 15.06 6.42
C ALA A 68 0.74 13.97 6.90
N VAL A 69 -0.44 13.89 6.29
CA VAL A 69 -1.28 12.70 6.35
C VAL A 69 -0.70 11.70 5.37
N GLN A 70 0.15 10.78 5.85
CA GLN A 70 0.45 9.61 5.03
C GLN A 70 -0.88 8.92 4.72
N PRO A 71 -1.21 8.67 3.45
CA PRO A 71 -2.30 7.78 3.14
C PRO A 71 -2.05 6.50 3.95
N ASP A 72 -3.12 5.94 4.50
CA ASP A 72 -3.18 4.54 4.89
C ASP A 72 -2.34 3.67 3.92
N ARG A 73 -1.76 2.56 4.39
CA ARG A 73 -0.75 1.75 3.67
C ARG A 73 -0.99 1.55 2.16
N TYR A 74 -2.25 1.55 1.73
CA TYR A 74 -2.69 1.34 0.35
C TYR A 74 -3.43 2.54 -0.26
N GLY A 75 -3.55 3.65 0.47
CA GLY A 75 -4.22 4.88 0.11
C GLY A 75 -5.64 4.64 -0.39
N ARG A 76 -5.97 5.25 -1.53
CA ARG A 76 -7.29 5.08 -2.17
C ARG A 76 -7.70 3.62 -2.43
N TYR A 77 -6.77 2.66 -2.39
CA TYR A 77 -7.05 1.25 -2.64
C TYR A 77 -7.40 0.45 -1.39
N ALA A 78 -7.23 0.97 -0.17
CA ALA A 78 -7.54 0.22 1.05
C ALA A 78 -8.97 -0.35 1.09
N PRO A 79 -10.04 0.40 0.72
CA PRO A 79 -11.40 -0.15 0.70
C PRO A 79 -11.59 -1.30 -0.29
N ALA A 80 -10.78 -1.37 -1.35
CA ALA A 80 -10.80 -2.49 -2.28
C ALA A 80 -10.11 -3.72 -1.68
N LEU A 81 -8.98 -3.52 -1.01
CA LEU A 81 -8.23 -4.59 -0.35
C LEU A 81 -8.99 -5.16 0.85
N ASP A 82 -9.70 -4.34 1.63
CA ASP A 82 -10.51 -4.81 2.77
C ASP A 82 -11.68 -5.70 2.31
N ARG A 83 -12.36 -5.28 1.23
CA ARG A 83 -13.40 -6.10 0.59
C ARG A 83 -12.83 -7.42 0.10
N TRP A 84 -11.67 -7.38 -0.54
CA TRP A 84 -11.02 -8.58 -1.05
C TRP A 84 -10.55 -9.51 0.08
N ALA A 85 -9.99 -8.97 1.16
CA ALA A 85 -9.63 -9.72 2.36
C ALA A 85 -10.86 -10.40 2.99
N THR A 86 -12.00 -9.71 2.99
CA THR A 86 -13.27 -10.26 3.47
C THR A 86 -13.75 -11.42 2.59
N ILE A 87 -13.70 -11.27 1.26
CA ILE A 87 -14.05 -12.33 0.30
C ILE A 87 -13.15 -13.55 0.47
N LEU A 88 -11.84 -13.33 0.58
CA LEU A 88 -10.85 -14.40 0.72
C LEU A 88 -10.73 -14.96 2.14
N ARG A 89 -11.40 -14.34 3.13
CA ARG A 89 -11.34 -14.69 4.55
C ARG A 89 -9.91 -14.76 5.11
N ARG A 90 -9.00 -13.91 4.61
CA ARG A 90 -7.61 -13.83 5.06
C ARG A 90 -7.03 -12.43 4.79
N PRO A 91 -6.16 -11.92 5.67
CA PRO A 91 -5.58 -10.59 5.52
C PRO A 91 -4.67 -10.52 4.29
N ALA A 92 -4.49 -9.30 3.76
CA ALA A 92 -3.54 -9.04 2.69
C ALA A 92 -2.09 -9.22 3.22
N PRO A 93 -1.23 -9.98 2.53
CA PRO A 93 0.20 -10.00 2.81
C PRO A 93 0.84 -8.63 2.58
N ASP A 94 2.08 -8.47 3.06
CA ASP A 94 2.88 -7.29 2.76
C ASP A 94 3.07 -7.15 1.23
N PRO A 95 2.81 -5.97 0.64
CA PRO A 95 2.86 -5.80 -0.81
C PRO A 95 4.29 -5.84 -1.35
N THR A 96 5.26 -5.62 -0.48
CA THR A 96 6.67 -5.60 -0.83
C THR A 96 7.49 -6.42 0.14
N GLU A 97 8.57 -6.98 -0.38
CA GLU A 97 9.61 -7.69 0.36
C GLU A 97 10.98 -7.03 0.09
N PRO A 98 11.96 -7.18 0.99
CA PRO A 98 13.31 -6.69 0.74
C PRO A 98 13.96 -7.34 -0.49
N GLY A 99 14.47 -6.51 -1.40
CA GLY A 99 15.25 -6.94 -2.55
C GLY A 99 16.70 -7.31 -2.19
N ARG A 100 17.46 -7.83 -3.17
CA ARG A 100 18.89 -8.15 -2.99
C ARG A 100 19.73 -6.93 -2.57
N THR A 101 19.30 -5.73 -2.96
CA THR A 101 19.93 -4.45 -2.60
C THR A 101 19.25 -3.76 -1.43
N GLY A 102 18.36 -4.44 -0.70
CA GLY A 102 17.54 -3.88 0.38
C GLY A 102 16.37 -3.01 -0.09
N ARG A 103 16.30 -2.67 -1.38
CA ARG A 103 15.18 -1.90 -1.93
C ARG A 103 13.89 -2.74 -1.95
N PRO A 104 12.74 -2.17 -1.60
CA PRO A 104 11.47 -2.90 -1.63
C PRO A 104 11.16 -3.33 -3.07
N ARG A 105 10.73 -4.58 -3.22
CA ARG A 105 10.24 -5.15 -4.48
C ARG A 105 8.92 -5.87 -4.25
N LEU A 106 8.12 -6.04 -5.29
CA LEU A 106 6.82 -6.70 -5.21
C LEU A 106 6.90 -8.10 -4.57
N ALA A 107 6.10 -8.39 -3.55
CA ALA A 107 6.07 -9.70 -2.93
C ALA A 107 5.19 -10.66 -3.75
N ALA A 108 5.73 -11.81 -4.15
CA ALA A 108 4.94 -12.82 -4.89
C ALA A 108 3.71 -13.33 -4.09
N PRO A 109 3.78 -13.53 -2.75
CA PRO A 109 2.61 -13.86 -1.94
C PRO A 109 1.48 -12.83 -2.00
N PHE A 110 1.81 -11.54 -2.13
CA PHE A 110 0.79 -10.50 -2.28
C PHE A 110 0.08 -10.59 -3.64
N VAL A 111 0.83 -10.86 -4.72
CA VAL A 111 0.23 -11.08 -6.06
C VAL A 111 -0.62 -12.34 -6.07
N GLU A 112 -0.17 -13.45 -5.48
CA GLU A 112 -0.96 -14.67 -5.31
C GLU A 112 -2.27 -14.41 -4.55
N TRP A 113 -2.21 -13.57 -3.52
CA TRP A 113 -3.38 -13.14 -2.78
C TRP A 113 -4.32 -12.27 -3.63
N LEU A 114 -3.80 -11.33 -4.42
CA LEU A 114 -4.59 -10.54 -5.37
C LEU A 114 -5.29 -11.43 -6.40
N MET A 115 -4.63 -12.51 -6.85
CA MET A 115 -5.21 -13.49 -7.77
C MET A 115 -6.31 -14.35 -7.14
N GLY A 116 -6.55 -14.25 -5.82
CA GLY A 116 -7.57 -15.03 -5.12
C GLY A 116 -7.23 -16.50 -4.94
N LEU A 117 -5.97 -16.88 -5.17
CA LEU A 117 -5.49 -18.26 -5.09
C LEU A 117 -5.25 -18.68 -3.63
N PRO A 118 -5.40 -19.97 -3.26
CA PRO A 118 -5.00 -20.45 -1.94
C PRO A 118 -3.57 -20.05 -1.58
N ALA A 119 -3.29 -19.84 -0.29
CA ALA A 119 -1.97 -19.39 0.14
C ALA A 119 -0.94 -20.50 -0.16
N GLY A 120 0.16 -20.15 -0.83
CA GLY A 120 1.17 -21.11 -1.24
C GLY A 120 0.89 -21.81 -2.56
N TRP A 121 -0.22 -21.53 -3.26
CA TRP A 121 -0.60 -22.24 -4.50
C TRP A 121 0.48 -22.22 -5.58
N VAL A 122 1.11 -21.07 -5.78
CA VAL A 122 2.29 -20.86 -6.62
C VAL A 122 3.55 -20.66 -5.77
N THR A 123 3.41 -19.91 -4.67
CA THR A 123 4.55 -19.42 -3.88
C THR A 123 5.22 -20.49 -3.02
N ALA A 124 4.53 -21.60 -2.71
CA ALA A 124 5.09 -22.74 -1.98
C ALA A 124 5.55 -23.90 -2.89
N THR A 125 5.50 -23.73 -4.22
CA THR A 125 5.95 -24.76 -5.17
C THR A 125 7.46 -24.98 -5.09
N PRO A 126 7.94 -26.19 -4.76
CA PRO A 126 9.36 -26.48 -4.65
C PRO A 126 10.11 -26.22 -5.96
N GLY A 127 11.27 -25.59 -5.89
CA GLY A 127 12.12 -25.30 -7.05
C GLY A 127 11.66 -24.12 -7.92
N LEU A 128 10.52 -23.49 -7.63
CA LEU A 128 10.06 -22.33 -8.40
C LEU A 128 10.77 -21.05 -7.95
N THR A 129 11.50 -20.41 -8.88
CA THR A 129 12.13 -19.10 -8.59
C THR A 129 11.07 -18.01 -8.43
N ARG A 130 11.37 -16.94 -7.69
CA ARG A 130 10.47 -15.76 -7.56
C ARG A 130 10.03 -15.19 -8.91
N ASN A 131 10.94 -15.11 -9.89
CA ASN A 131 10.60 -14.61 -11.22
C ASN A 131 9.61 -15.55 -11.92
N ALA A 132 9.83 -16.87 -11.84
CA ALA A 132 8.89 -17.85 -12.37
C ALA A 132 7.52 -17.80 -11.67
N GLN A 133 7.50 -17.61 -10.34
CA GLN A 133 6.26 -17.39 -9.58
C GLN A 133 5.50 -16.17 -10.12
N LEU A 134 6.16 -15.03 -10.26
CA LEU A 134 5.52 -13.81 -10.75
C LEU A 134 5.07 -13.92 -12.22
N THR A 135 5.83 -14.61 -13.07
CA THR A 135 5.41 -14.90 -14.45
C THR A 135 4.16 -15.77 -14.47
N ALA A 136 4.12 -16.83 -13.65
CA ALA A 136 2.95 -17.70 -13.56
C ALA A 136 1.72 -16.95 -13.03
N LEU A 137 1.89 -16.14 -11.98
CA LEU A 137 0.83 -15.32 -11.41
C LEU A 137 0.34 -14.24 -12.37
N GLY A 138 1.25 -13.57 -13.09
CA GLY A 138 0.92 -12.51 -14.05
C GLY A 138 0.22 -13.02 -15.31
N ASN A 139 0.47 -14.27 -15.71
CA ASN A 139 -0.20 -14.93 -16.84
C ASN A 139 -1.43 -15.73 -16.41
N GLY A 140 -1.72 -15.81 -15.11
CA GLY A 140 -2.86 -16.52 -14.57
C GLY A 140 -4.18 -15.75 -14.73
N VAL A 141 -5.26 -16.36 -14.26
CA VAL A 141 -6.59 -15.75 -14.19
C VAL A 141 -7.11 -15.79 -12.75
N ILE A 142 -7.96 -14.82 -12.39
CA ILE A 142 -8.65 -14.82 -11.10
C ILE A 142 -9.71 -15.93 -11.11
N PRO A 143 -9.61 -16.98 -10.27
CA PRO A 143 -10.51 -18.14 -10.36
C PRO A 143 -11.99 -17.78 -10.23
N GLN A 144 -12.33 -16.79 -9.39
CA GLN A 144 -13.70 -16.31 -9.21
C GLN A 144 -14.25 -15.69 -10.50
N GLN A 145 -13.43 -14.95 -11.25
CA GLN A 145 -13.83 -14.37 -12.53
C GLN A 145 -13.92 -15.45 -13.61
N ALA A 146 -12.99 -16.40 -13.64
CA ALA A 146 -13.03 -17.53 -14.57
C ALA A 146 -14.28 -18.39 -14.35
N ALA A 147 -14.61 -18.71 -13.10
CA ALA A 147 -15.82 -19.45 -12.76
C ALA A 147 -17.09 -18.71 -13.18
N ALA A 148 -17.16 -17.39 -12.96
CA ALA A 148 -18.30 -16.57 -13.38
C ALA A 148 -18.44 -16.55 -14.91
N ALA A 149 -17.33 -16.38 -15.64
CA ALA A 149 -17.33 -16.39 -17.10
C ALA A 149 -17.77 -17.76 -17.67
N LEU A 150 -17.24 -18.86 -17.13
CA LEU A 150 -17.65 -20.21 -17.52
C LEU A 150 -19.11 -20.48 -17.20
N THR A 151 -19.59 -20.04 -16.04
CA THR A 151 -21.02 -20.18 -15.66
C THR A 151 -21.91 -19.40 -16.63
N SER A 152 -21.53 -18.17 -16.98
CA SER A 152 -22.25 -17.37 -17.97
C SER A 152 -22.25 -18.03 -19.35
N LEU A 153 -21.10 -18.58 -19.77
CA LEU A 153 -20.94 -19.26 -21.06
C LEU A 153 -21.78 -20.54 -21.14
N LEU A 154 -21.88 -21.29 -20.05
CA LEU A 154 -22.68 -22.52 -20.00
C LEU A 154 -24.17 -22.25 -19.90
N ALA A 155 -24.57 -21.12 -19.31
CA ALA A 155 -25.97 -20.72 -19.23
C ALA A 155 -26.52 -20.24 -20.60
N ASP A 156 -25.68 -19.61 -21.42
CA ASP A 156 -26.02 -19.14 -22.77
C ASP A 156 -24.85 -19.43 -23.73
N PRO A 157 -24.68 -20.69 -24.17
CA PRO A 157 -23.56 -21.07 -25.01
C PRO A 157 -23.73 -20.48 -26.42
N PRO A 158 -22.69 -19.82 -26.97
CA PRO A 158 -22.76 -19.30 -28.31
C PRO A 158 -22.90 -20.46 -29.31
N PRO A 159 -23.66 -20.30 -30.41
CA PRO A 159 -23.89 -21.39 -31.38
C PRO A 159 -22.60 -22.03 -31.91
N ALA A 160 -21.53 -21.25 -32.05
CA ALA A 160 -20.23 -21.75 -32.47
C ALA A 160 -19.60 -22.74 -31.48
N LEU A 161 -19.82 -22.57 -30.17
CA LEU A 161 -19.34 -23.50 -29.15
C LEU A 161 -20.14 -24.82 -29.20
N ILE A 162 -21.45 -24.76 -29.36
CA ILE A 162 -22.32 -25.94 -29.51
C ILE A 162 -21.87 -26.75 -30.74
N ALA A 163 -21.76 -26.08 -31.90
CA ALA A 163 -21.33 -26.72 -33.14
C ALA A 163 -19.92 -27.31 -33.03
N ALA A 164 -19.02 -26.72 -32.23
CA ALA A 164 -17.68 -27.25 -32.03
C ALA A 164 -17.67 -28.54 -31.21
N LEU A 165 -18.58 -28.69 -30.24
CA LEU A 165 -18.71 -29.86 -29.35
C LEU A 165 -19.43 -31.04 -30.02
N GLU A 166 -20.29 -30.77 -31.00
CA GLU A 166 -21.02 -31.79 -31.78
C GLU A 166 -20.20 -32.38 -32.95
N ARG A 167 -18.98 -31.87 -33.20
CA ARG A 167 -18.08 -32.46 -34.19
C ARG A 167 -17.52 -33.79 -33.66
N PRO A 168 -17.67 -34.90 -34.41
CA PRO A 168 -17.19 -36.22 -34.00
C PRO A 168 -15.66 -36.32 -33.93
#